data_AF-A0A941BMW7-F1
#
_entry.id   AF-A0A941BMW7-F1
#
_cell.length_a   1.000
_cell.length_b   1.000
_cell.length_c   1.000
_cell.angle_alpha   90.00
_cell.angle_beta   90.00
_cell.angle_gamma   90.00
#
_symmetry.space_group_name_H-M   'P 1'
#
loop_
_entity.id
_entity.type
_entity.pdbx_description
1 polymer ?
#
loop_
_entity_poly.entity_id
_entity_poly.type
_entity_poly.pdbx_seq_one_letter_code
_entity_poly.pdbx_strand_id
1 'polypeptide(L)'
;MTLVLNLEQATRLQALQAERDRRQLGQALVAAFPALAARAGERLGALVALGEQRAAAHGLRHALAVARYLACWVVLGTEFETRGGHTWALDLLADARRSEGAKAFQLVRRCREELQRLLAAGGPAAAELPKLAEFDLAVAQLDDALRQLGVMGSLQRGARLVLGQPCDIDAIELREHDAPARPPYRFERGQWSRASDHAAPAAPLVVTATDPSAWPARVSLLGQDPSGHPARLRLRLRAGHCCDPAVHPCVVQFTDTGLLAWRGPQTAELVLSQPAPLPDAPAPRAPQPPLAWSGGARFGRLQLSSCGLREHGDAVGELNTDWSVYPAAQHWMLWRREAAPERQWSTDTAPPPPVTRAACIVERDGQRLDAAAWQAGLQALDAQLEQGLERLFTAWCREAGFEQPQMAAEPAVLSGDAGLAWGWQAAAEGLAGTPQHRVAGQLDLVAARLSLRLSGQLALSGSLSQWRLHCAGQVPLRAQWDTSGGSPLPPPEAQVAIRLPLVLQVDVAATDGACMVDASLVAGAVVGQCGVRPRPDGMGWQWFARLAVEPVQALCRISDPLLGQLQWRRPLLPAMTLVDWSLG
;
A
#
# COMPACT_ATOMS: atom_id res chain seq x y z
N MET A 1 -23.34 -63.46 27.77
CA MET A 1 -24.05 -63.77 26.51
C MET A 1 -24.33 -62.45 25.79
N THR A 2 -23.65 -62.19 24.68
CA THR A 2 -23.86 -60.99 23.87
C THR A 2 -25.02 -61.28 22.92
N LEU A 3 -26.16 -60.62 23.12
CA LEU A 3 -27.31 -60.70 22.20
C LEU A 3 -26.92 -60.05 20.87
N VAL A 4 -26.88 -60.83 19.80
CA VAL A 4 -26.66 -60.33 18.44
C VAL A 4 -28.01 -60.16 17.78
N LEU A 5 -28.40 -58.92 17.50
CA LEU A 5 -29.63 -58.59 16.79
C LEU A 5 -29.40 -58.73 15.28
N ASN A 6 -30.38 -59.26 14.55
CA ASN A 6 -30.37 -59.15 13.09
C ASN A 6 -30.77 -57.73 12.64
N LEU A 7 -30.58 -57.40 11.36
CA LEU A 7 -30.83 -56.05 10.84
C LEU A 7 -32.28 -55.59 11.06
N GLU A 8 -33.26 -56.47 10.81
CA GLU A 8 -34.69 -56.15 10.99
C GLU A 8 -35.03 -55.87 12.46
N GLN A 9 -34.49 -56.67 13.38
CA GLN A 9 -34.63 -56.48 14.82
C GLN A 9 -33.96 -55.18 15.28
N ALA A 10 -32.77 -54.86 14.77
CA ALA A 10 -32.07 -53.63 15.08
C ALA A 10 -32.85 -52.40 14.59
N THR A 11 -33.36 -52.42 13.35
CA THR A 11 -34.20 -51.35 12.80
C THR A 11 -35.51 -51.19 13.58
N ARG A 12 -36.18 -52.30 13.93
CA ARG A 12 -37.42 -52.24 14.72
C ARG A 12 -37.17 -51.70 16.12
N LEU A 13 -36.07 -52.07 16.75
CA LEU A 13 -35.69 -51.58 18.07
C LEU A 13 -35.34 -50.08 18.04
N GLN A 14 -34.62 -49.62 17.02
CA GLN A 14 -34.35 -48.19 16.80
C GLN A 14 -35.64 -47.39 16.57
N ALA A 15 -36.59 -47.91 15.79
CA ALA A 15 -37.88 -47.26 15.56
C ALA A 15 -38.69 -47.12 16.86
N LEU A 16 -38.73 -48.18 17.68
CA LEU A 16 -39.37 -48.16 19.00
C LEU A 16 -38.69 -47.18 19.95
N GLN A 17 -37.35 -47.10 19.93
CA GLN A 17 -36.59 -46.13 20.73
C GLN A 17 -36.92 -44.70 20.30
N ALA A 18 -36.92 -44.41 19.00
CA ALA A 18 -37.27 -43.09 18.47
C ALA A 18 -38.72 -42.70 18.81
N GLU A 19 -39.66 -43.64 18.81
CA GLU A 19 -41.02 -43.39 19.27
C GLU A 19 -41.08 -43.08 20.78
N ARG A 20 -40.33 -43.83 21.59
CA ARG A 20 -40.22 -43.56 23.04
C ARG A 20 -39.63 -42.19 23.32
N ASP A 21 -38.53 -41.84 22.64
CA ASP A 21 -37.86 -40.55 22.81
C ASP A 21 -38.77 -39.40 22.39
N ARG A 22 -39.50 -39.53 21.28
CA ARG A 22 -40.52 -38.53 20.86
C ARG A 22 -41.63 -38.37 21.89
N ARG A 23 -42.10 -39.45 22.51
CA ARG A 23 -43.09 -39.37 23.59
C ARG A 23 -42.52 -38.64 24.82
N GLN A 24 -41.28 -38.95 25.22
CA GLN A 24 -40.63 -38.26 26.34
C GLN A 24 -40.38 -36.78 26.05
N LEU A 25 -39.92 -36.45 24.85
CA LEU A 25 -39.76 -35.06 24.38
C LEU A 25 -41.11 -34.32 24.40
N GLY A 26 -42.18 -34.93 23.88
CA GLY A 26 -43.52 -34.38 23.92
C GLY A 26 -44.03 -34.12 25.34
N GLN A 27 -43.81 -35.07 26.27
CA GLN A 27 -44.16 -34.92 27.68
C GLN A 27 -43.39 -33.76 28.34
N ALA A 28 -42.09 -33.64 28.07
CA ALA A 28 -41.27 -32.54 28.59
C ALA A 28 -41.75 -31.18 28.04
N LEU A 29 -42.09 -31.11 26.75
CA LEU A 29 -42.64 -29.89 26.14
C LEU A 29 -44.00 -29.49 26.70
N VAL A 30 -44.90 -30.46 26.98
CA VAL A 30 -46.20 -30.19 27.62
C VAL A 30 -46.02 -29.65 29.03
N ALA A 31 -45.09 -30.22 29.80
CA ALA A 31 -44.79 -29.76 31.15
C ALA A 31 -44.20 -28.34 31.14
N ALA A 32 -43.29 -28.07 30.21
CA ALA A 32 -42.62 -26.77 30.08
C ALA A 32 -43.52 -25.67 29.48
N PHE A 33 -44.38 -26.02 28.52
CA PHE A 33 -45.26 -25.09 27.82
C PHE A 33 -46.71 -25.61 27.77
N PRO A 34 -47.49 -25.53 28.87
CA PRO A 34 -48.86 -26.06 28.92
C PRO A 34 -49.80 -25.44 27.88
N ALA A 35 -49.61 -24.15 27.56
CA ALA A 35 -50.37 -23.45 26.53
C ALA A 35 -50.14 -24.03 25.12
N LEU A 36 -48.94 -24.55 24.84
CA LEU A 36 -48.65 -25.26 23.59
C LEU A 36 -49.50 -26.54 23.49
N ALA A 37 -49.62 -27.29 24.59
CA ALA A 37 -50.42 -28.51 24.65
C ALA A 37 -51.91 -28.21 24.41
N ALA A 38 -52.43 -27.15 25.04
CA ALA A 38 -53.82 -26.71 24.84
C ALA A 38 -54.11 -26.32 23.39
N ARG A 39 -53.16 -25.66 22.71
CA ARG A 39 -53.29 -25.24 21.30
C ARG A 39 -53.11 -26.40 20.31
N ALA A 40 -52.14 -27.27 20.56
CA ALA A 40 -51.79 -28.36 19.65
C ALA A 40 -52.77 -29.54 19.74
N GLY A 41 -53.34 -29.80 20.93
CA GLY A 41 -54.27 -30.90 21.18
C GLY A 41 -53.71 -32.24 20.68
N GLU A 42 -54.51 -32.96 19.91
CA GLU A 42 -54.14 -34.27 19.32
C GLU A 42 -52.98 -34.18 18.32
N ARG A 43 -52.66 -32.98 17.79
CA ARG A 43 -51.59 -32.79 16.80
C ARG A 43 -50.19 -32.68 17.41
N LEU A 44 -50.08 -32.69 18.74
CA LEU A 44 -48.78 -32.53 19.42
C LEU A 44 -47.74 -33.57 18.96
N GLY A 45 -48.14 -34.84 18.80
CA GLY A 45 -47.23 -35.89 18.34
C GLY A 45 -46.68 -35.64 16.93
N ALA A 46 -47.53 -35.14 16.03
CA ALA A 46 -47.13 -34.77 14.67
C ALA A 46 -46.21 -33.53 14.66
N LEU A 47 -46.49 -32.55 15.53
CA LEU A 47 -45.66 -31.36 15.69
C LEU A 47 -44.24 -31.72 16.18
N VAL A 48 -44.14 -32.61 17.17
CA VAL A 48 -42.84 -33.08 17.70
C VAL A 48 -42.06 -33.84 16.62
N ALA A 49 -42.72 -34.73 15.86
CA ALA A 49 -42.08 -35.46 14.78
C ALA A 49 -41.56 -34.53 13.66
N LEU A 50 -42.35 -33.52 13.28
CA LEU A 50 -41.94 -32.51 12.30
C LEU A 50 -40.76 -31.68 12.81
N GLY A 51 -40.81 -31.26 14.08
CA GLY A 51 -39.74 -30.51 14.72
C GLY A 51 -38.43 -31.28 14.80
N GLU A 52 -38.48 -32.56 15.17
CA GLU A 52 -37.32 -33.46 15.14
C GLU A 52 -36.72 -33.56 13.73
N GLN A 53 -37.56 -33.78 12.71
CA GLN A 53 -37.11 -33.88 11.32
C GLN A 53 -36.40 -32.59 10.86
N ARG A 54 -36.96 -31.41 11.17
CA ARG A 54 -36.35 -30.12 10.80
C ARG A 54 -35.09 -29.83 11.61
N ALA A 55 -35.11 -30.08 12.91
CA ALA A 55 -33.93 -29.94 13.78
C ALA A 55 -32.77 -30.82 13.27
N ALA A 56 -33.06 -32.06 12.87
CA ALA A 56 -32.08 -32.99 12.32
C ALA A 56 -31.48 -32.49 11.00
N ALA A 57 -32.26 -31.81 10.15
CA ALA A 57 -31.78 -31.18 8.92
C ALA A 57 -30.73 -30.08 9.19
N HIS A 58 -30.76 -29.47 10.37
CA HIS A 58 -29.76 -28.49 10.84
C HIS A 58 -28.65 -29.09 11.71
N GLY A 59 -28.60 -30.42 11.81
CA GLY A 59 -27.62 -31.15 12.60
C GLY A 59 -27.90 -31.18 14.10
N LEU A 60 -29.12 -30.85 14.54
CA LEU A 60 -29.57 -31.00 15.93
C LEU A 60 -30.24 -32.38 16.08
N ARG A 61 -29.59 -33.29 16.79
CA ARG A 61 -30.00 -34.70 16.95
C ARG A 61 -30.17 -35.12 18.40
N HIS A 62 -29.54 -34.43 19.34
CA HIS A 62 -29.70 -34.61 20.77
C HIS A 62 -31.07 -34.09 21.21
N ALA A 63 -31.80 -34.87 22.02
CA ALA A 63 -33.17 -34.57 22.45
C ALA A 63 -33.30 -33.16 23.05
N LEU A 64 -32.35 -32.77 23.90
CA LEU A 64 -32.31 -31.41 24.47
C LEU A 64 -32.15 -30.29 23.42
N ALA A 65 -31.33 -30.49 22.39
CA ALA A 65 -31.16 -29.50 21.33
C ALA A 65 -32.44 -29.37 20.49
N VAL A 66 -33.07 -30.51 20.18
CA VAL A 66 -34.38 -30.55 19.50
C VAL A 66 -35.45 -29.85 20.35
N ALA A 67 -35.47 -30.07 21.67
CA ALA A 67 -36.39 -29.42 22.58
C ALA A 67 -36.22 -27.90 22.62
N ARG A 68 -34.97 -27.42 22.67
CA ARG A 68 -34.65 -25.99 22.63
C ARG A 68 -35.00 -25.35 21.28
N TYR A 69 -34.83 -26.07 20.17
CA TYR A 69 -35.32 -25.64 18.85
C TYR A 69 -36.85 -25.54 18.82
N LEU A 70 -37.55 -26.54 19.35
CA LEU A 70 -39.03 -26.53 19.47
C LEU A 70 -39.55 -25.47 20.45
N ALA A 71 -38.81 -25.13 21.51
CA ALA A 71 -39.15 -24.02 22.39
C ALA A 71 -39.19 -22.70 21.61
N CYS A 72 -38.33 -22.54 20.60
CA CYS A 72 -38.36 -21.35 19.74
C CYS A 72 -39.62 -21.28 18.86
N TRP A 73 -40.23 -22.42 18.51
CA TRP A 73 -41.52 -22.43 17.78
C TRP A 73 -42.67 -21.87 18.61
N VAL A 74 -42.61 -21.99 19.94
CA VAL A 74 -43.63 -21.43 20.84
C VAL A 74 -43.68 -19.91 20.73
N VAL A 75 -42.51 -19.28 20.53
CA VAL A 75 -42.36 -17.82 20.46
C VAL A 75 -42.45 -17.31 19.02
N LEU A 76 -41.69 -17.91 18.10
CA LEU A 76 -41.47 -17.39 16.75
C LEU A 76 -42.37 -18.07 15.69
N GLY A 77 -43.11 -19.09 16.09
CA GLY A 77 -43.92 -19.93 15.22
C GLY A 77 -43.13 -21.04 14.54
N THR A 78 -43.85 -21.98 13.92
CA THR A 78 -43.25 -23.10 13.18
C THR A 78 -42.47 -22.59 11.97
N GLU A 79 -41.34 -23.24 11.66
CA GLU A 79 -40.47 -22.92 10.51
C GLU A 79 -39.89 -21.49 10.55
N PHE A 80 -39.75 -20.92 11.76
CA PHE A 80 -39.24 -19.57 11.96
C PHE A 80 -37.92 -19.32 11.25
N GLU A 81 -37.05 -20.32 11.13
CA GLU A 81 -35.75 -20.20 10.48
C GLU A 81 -35.82 -19.82 9.00
N THR A 82 -36.96 -20.02 8.33
CA THR A 82 -37.14 -19.65 6.91
C THR A 82 -37.85 -18.32 6.72
N ARG A 83 -38.28 -17.66 7.81
CA ARG A 83 -39.02 -16.39 7.74
C ARG A 83 -38.05 -15.22 7.63
N GLY A 84 -38.37 -14.25 6.77
CA GLY A 84 -37.51 -13.09 6.50
C GLY A 84 -37.16 -12.22 7.72
N GLY A 85 -37.95 -12.26 8.79
CA GLY A 85 -37.65 -11.55 10.05
C GLY A 85 -36.66 -12.28 10.98
N HIS A 86 -36.24 -13.50 10.63
CA HIS A 86 -35.40 -14.35 11.48
C HIS A 86 -34.25 -14.99 10.68
N THR A 87 -33.70 -14.31 9.68
CA THR A 87 -32.56 -14.79 8.88
C THR A 87 -31.37 -15.21 9.75
N TRP A 88 -31.17 -14.54 10.89
CA TRP A 88 -30.17 -14.90 11.91
C TRP A 88 -30.28 -16.35 12.40
N ALA A 89 -31.49 -16.93 12.43
CA ALA A 89 -31.70 -18.28 12.90
C ALA A 89 -31.18 -19.30 11.87
N LEU A 90 -31.40 -19.05 10.59
CA LEU A 90 -30.86 -19.87 9.52
C LEU A 90 -29.33 -19.79 9.49
N ASP A 91 -28.76 -18.58 9.57
CA ASP A 91 -27.31 -18.38 9.58
C ASP A 91 -26.64 -19.13 10.74
N LEU A 92 -27.24 -19.05 11.93
CA LEU A 92 -26.77 -19.76 13.12
C LEU A 92 -26.89 -21.29 12.97
N LEU A 93 -28.01 -21.78 12.44
CA LEU A 93 -28.27 -23.21 12.26
C LEU A 93 -27.43 -23.81 11.11
N ALA A 94 -27.11 -23.04 10.09
CA ALA A 94 -26.28 -23.45 8.96
C ALA A 94 -24.78 -23.47 9.27
N ASP A 95 -24.30 -22.76 10.30
CA ASP A 95 -22.88 -22.70 10.64
C ASP A 95 -22.35 -24.07 11.10
N ALA A 96 -21.64 -24.76 10.20
CA ALA A 96 -21.07 -26.08 10.45
C ALA A 96 -19.92 -26.07 11.48
N ARG A 97 -19.33 -24.90 11.78
CA ARG A 97 -18.26 -24.77 12.77
C ARG A 97 -18.79 -24.81 14.20
N ARG A 98 -20.09 -24.55 14.40
CA ARG A 98 -20.73 -24.57 15.72
C ARG A 98 -21.16 -25.98 16.09
N SER A 99 -20.81 -26.38 17.31
CA SER A 99 -21.35 -27.60 17.88
C SER A 99 -22.87 -27.50 18.05
N GLU A 100 -23.54 -28.65 18.07
CA GLU A 100 -24.97 -28.74 18.32
C GLU A 100 -25.40 -27.98 19.58
N GLY A 101 -24.66 -28.15 20.69
CA GLY A 101 -24.95 -27.47 21.96
C GLY A 101 -24.77 -25.95 21.89
N ALA A 102 -23.83 -25.46 21.09
CA ALA A 102 -23.61 -24.04 20.85
C ALA A 102 -24.77 -23.44 20.02
N LYS A 103 -25.24 -24.15 18.99
CA LYS A 103 -26.43 -23.76 18.21
C LYS A 103 -27.67 -23.67 19.11
N ALA A 104 -27.94 -24.74 19.87
CA ALA A 104 -29.10 -24.78 20.77
C ALA A 104 -29.06 -23.70 21.87
N PHE A 105 -27.88 -23.39 22.39
CA PHE A 105 -27.70 -22.28 23.34
C PHE A 105 -28.03 -20.92 22.70
N GLN A 106 -27.37 -20.59 21.59
CA GLN A 106 -27.50 -19.28 20.96
C GLN A 106 -28.92 -19.05 20.40
N LEU A 107 -29.56 -20.09 19.87
CA LEU A 107 -30.92 -20.05 19.35
C LEU A 107 -31.93 -19.61 20.43
N VAL A 108 -31.84 -20.20 21.63
CA VAL A 108 -32.72 -19.87 22.75
C VAL A 108 -32.46 -18.46 23.27
N ARG A 109 -31.21 -18.02 23.34
CA ARG A 109 -30.87 -16.64 23.75
C ARG A 109 -31.46 -15.61 22.79
N ARG A 110 -31.29 -15.82 21.49
CA ARG A 110 -31.84 -14.92 20.47
C ARG A 110 -33.37 -14.98 20.44
N CYS A 111 -33.97 -16.15 20.59
CA CYS A 111 -35.41 -16.30 20.75
C CYS A 111 -35.95 -15.53 21.97
N ARG A 112 -35.20 -15.52 23.09
CA ARG A 112 -35.56 -14.75 24.28
C ARG A 112 -35.51 -13.23 24.03
N GLU A 113 -34.52 -12.74 23.29
CA GLU A 113 -34.44 -11.32 22.89
C GLU A 113 -35.60 -10.94 21.98
N GLU A 114 -35.94 -11.80 21.03
CA GLU A 114 -37.11 -11.61 20.17
C GLU A 114 -38.40 -11.59 20.97
N LEU A 115 -38.56 -12.50 21.93
CA LEU A 115 -39.69 -12.50 22.85
C LEU A 115 -39.77 -11.17 23.62
N GLN A 116 -38.64 -10.68 24.14
CA GLN A 116 -38.60 -9.38 24.82
C GLN A 116 -39.05 -8.24 23.91
N ARG A 117 -38.61 -8.23 22.64
CA ARG A 117 -39.00 -7.21 21.66
C ARG A 117 -40.49 -7.28 21.33
N LEU A 118 -41.03 -8.49 21.11
CA LEU A 118 -42.45 -8.71 20.82
C LEU A 118 -43.33 -8.29 22.00
N LEU A 119 -42.94 -8.62 23.24
CA LEU A 119 -43.65 -8.19 24.44
C LEU A 119 -43.62 -6.67 24.62
N ALA A 120 -42.48 -6.03 24.32
CA ALA A 120 -42.33 -4.58 24.41
C ALA A 120 -43.13 -3.83 23.32
N ALA A 121 -43.26 -4.40 22.13
CA ALA A 121 -44.06 -3.82 21.03
C ALA A 121 -45.57 -3.81 21.34
N GLY A 122 -46.03 -4.69 22.23
CA GLY A 122 -47.43 -4.80 22.62
C GLY A 122 -48.34 -5.35 21.51
N GLY A 123 -49.65 -5.38 21.78
CA GLY A 123 -50.68 -5.85 20.83
C GLY A 123 -51.30 -7.20 21.21
N PRO A 124 -52.36 -7.63 20.50
CA PRO A 124 -53.14 -8.82 20.85
C PRO A 124 -52.31 -10.12 20.77
N ALA A 125 -51.39 -10.22 19.79
CA ALA A 125 -50.50 -11.37 19.68
C ALA A 125 -49.50 -11.49 20.85
N ALA A 126 -49.13 -10.37 21.48
CA ALA A 126 -48.22 -10.38 22.64
C ALA A 126 -48.89 -10.97 23.89
N ALA A 127 -50.22 -10.92 24.00
CA ALA A 127 -50.96 -11.51 25.12
C ALA A 127 -50.95 -13.04 25.12
N GLU A 128 -50.70 -13.66 23.96
CA GLU A 128 -50.62 -15.12 23.80
C GLU A 128 -49.20 -15.67 23.97
N LEU A 129 -48.19 -14.80 24.07
CA LEU A 129 -46.79 -15.17 24.26
C LEU A 129 -46.45 -15.37 25.75
N PRO A 130 -45.55 -16.31 26.10
CA PRO A 130 -45.09 -16.48 27.47
C PRO A 130 -44.36 -15.23 27.94
N LYS A 131 -44.45 -14.89 29.22
CA LYS A 131 -43.58 -13.85 29.80
C LYS A 131 -42.12 -14.32 29.78
N LEU A 132 -41.17 -13.40 29.80
CA LEU A 132 -39.73 -13.74 29.81
C LEU A 132 -39.36 -14.72 30.92
N ALA A 133 -39.84 -14.51 32.15
CA ALA A 133 -39.56 -15.40 33.27
C ALA A 133 -40.19 -16.79 33.10
N GLU A 134 -41.35 -16.88 32.45
CA GLU A 134 -42.03 -18.14 32.16
C GLU A 134 -41.27 -18.92 31.08
N PHE A 135 -40.78 -18.23 30.04
CA PHE A 135 -39.94 -18.83 29.00
C PHE A 135 -38.60 -19.33 29.58
N ASP A 136 -37.94 -18.53 30.42
CA ASP A 136 -36.69 -18.91 31.07
C ASP A 136 -36.88 -20.15 31.97
N LEU A 137 -37.98 -20.21 32.74
CA LEU A 137 -38.33 -21.36 33.56
C LEU A 137 -38.61 -22.61 32.70
N ALA A 138 -39.38 -22.46 31.62
CA ALA A 138 -39.72 -23.55 30.72
C ALA A 138 -38.46 -24.16 30.06
N VAL A 139 -37.52 -23.32 29.62
CA VAL A 139 -36.22 -23.79 29.10
C VAL A 139 -35.43 -24.55 30.16
N ALA A 140 -35.40 -24.09 31.41
CA ALA A 140 -34.73 -24.79 32.51
C ALA A 140 -35.38 -26.16 32.79
N GLN A 141 -36.70 -26.27 32.73
CA GLN A 141 -37.43 -27.53 32.88
C GLN A 141 -37.09 -28.53 31.75
N LEU A 142 -36.96 -28.05 30.51
CA LEU A 142 -36.52 -28.89 29.38
C LEU A 142 -35.10 -29.40 29.57
N ASP A 143 -34.19 -28.53 30.03
CA ASP A 143 -32.82 -28.89 30.35
C ASP A 143 -32.77 -30.03 31.38
N ASP A 144 -33.51 -29.92 32.47
CA ASP A 144 -33.52 -30.94 33.53
C ASP A 144 -34.14 -32.26 33.08
N ALA A 145 -35.23 -32.20 32.30
CA ALA A 145 -35.92 -33.39 31.82
C ALA A 145 -35.15 -34.18 30.76
N LEU A 146 -34.39 -33.51 29.88
CA LEU A 146 -33.87 -34.11 28.64
C LEU A 146 -32.34 -34.19 28.54
N ARG A 147 -31.59 -33.61 29.48
CA ARG A 147 -30.11 -33.59 29.47
C ARG A 147 -29.46 -34.98 29.44
N GLN A 148 -30.15 -36.02 29.92
CA GLN A 148 -29.62 -37.40 29.94
C GLN A 148 -30.12 -38.29 28.79
N LEU A 149 -31.07 -37.82 27.97
CA LEU A 149 -31.72 -38.67 26.95
C LEU A 149 -30.76 -39.02 25.79
N GLY A 150 -29.80 -38.15 25.47
CA GLY A 150 -28.85 -38.36 24.37
C GLY A 150 -29.44 -38.05 23.00
N VAL A 151 -28.90 -38.73 21.98
CA VAL A 151 -29.33 -38.61 20.57
C VAL A 151 -30.65 -39.35 20.36
N MET A 152 -31.62 -38.68 19.73
CA MET A 152 -32.94 -39.22 19.41
C MET A 152 -32.83 -40.54 18.63
N GLY A 153 -33.53 -41.58 19.10
CA GLY A 153 -33.56 -42.90 18.46
C GLY A 153 -32.28 -43.72 18.61
N SER A 154 -31.29 -43.24 19.36
CA SER A 154 -30.05 -43.97 19.60
C SER A 154 -30.24 -45.07 20.64
N LEU A 155 -29.74 -46.26 20.34
CA LEU A 155 -29.66 -47.37 21.29
C LEU A 155 -28.43 -47.30 22.19
N GLN A 156 -27.52 -46.37 21.92
CA GLN A 156 -26.31 -46.15 22.73
C GLN A 156 -26.65 -45.34 23.97
N ARG A 157 -25.85 -45.50 25.03
CA ARG A 157 -25.99 -44.71 26.25
C ARG A 157 -25.89 -43.22 25.92
N GLY A 158 -26.86 -42.44 26.37
CA GLY A 158 -26.95 -41.01 26.07
C GLY A 158 -25.72 -40.24 26.52
N ALA A 159 -24.97 -39.70 25.58
CA ALA A 159 -23.92 -38.71 25.88
C ALA A 159 -24.60 -37.40 26.27
N ARG A 160 -24.13 -36.77 27.34
CA ARG A 160 -24.65 -35.47 27.79
C ARG A 160 -24.29 -34.38 26.79
N LEU A 161 -25.29 -33.64 26.32
CA LEU A 161 -25.04 -32.42 25.55
C LEU A 161 -24.37 -31.36 26.44
N VAL A 162 -23.20 -30.88 26.02
CA VAL A 162 -22.58 -29.69 26.59
C VAL A 162 -23.21 -28.49 25.90
N LEU A 163 -24.12 -27.83 26.60
CA LEU A 163 -24.65 -26.55 26.16
C LEU A 163 -23.51 -25.51 26.17
N GLY A 164 -23.50 -24.64 25.17
CA GLY A 164 -22.56 -23.53 25.14
C GLY A 164 -22.73 -22.62 26.36
N GLN A 165 -21.71 -21.82 26.63
CA GLN A 165 -21.77 -20.69 27.56
C GLN A 165 -21.30 -19.42 26.83
N PRO A 166 -21.67 -18.23 27.31
CA PRO A 166 -21.23 -16.98 26.69
C PRO A 166 -19.71 -16.94 26.58
N CYS A 167 -19.25 -16.71 25.37
CA CYS A 167 -17.85 -16.63 25.01
C CYS A 167 -17.76 -15.84 23.70
N ASP A 168 -17.62 -14.53 23.84
CA ASP A 168 -17.40 -13.61 22.73
C ASP A 168 -16.63 -12.37 23.17
N ILE A 169 -16.20 -11.58 22.20
CA ILE A 169 -15.48 -10.34 22.40
C ILE A 169 -16.50 -9.19 22.53
N ASP A 170 -16.39 -8.41 23.60
CA ASP A 170 -17.28 -7.27 23.85
C ASP A 170 -16.74 -5.97 23.26
N ALA A 171 -15.43 -5.76 23.35
CA ALA A 171 -14.77 -4.59 22.82
C ALA A 171 -13.30 -4.85 22.47
N ILE A 172 -12.82 -4.12 21.48
CA ILE A 172 -11.46 -4.15 20.96
C ILE A 172 -10.98 -2.72 20.82
N GLU A 173 -9.79 -2.43 21.32
CA GLU A 173 -9.08 -1.17 21.09
C GLU A 173 -7.76 -1.48 20.37
N LEU A 174 -7.56 -0.88 19.21
CA LEU A 174 -6.31 -0.88 18.47
C LEU A 174 -5.71 0.51 18.51
N ARG A 175 -4.43 0.61 18.87
CA ARG A 175 -3.71 1.88 18.85
C ARG A 175 -2.23 1.68 18.56
N GLU A 176 -1.61 2.66 17.93
CA GLU A 176 -0.16 2.69 17.81
C GLU A 176 0.46 2.89 19.20
N HIS A 177 1.52 2.12 19.49
CA HIS A 177 2.21 2.16 20.78
C HIS A 177 3.62 2.69 20.60
N ASP A 178 4.00 3.66 21.43
CA ASP A 178 5.34 4.27 21.44
C ASP A 178 5.82 4.75 20.06
N ALA A 179 4.92 5.38 19.28
CA ALA A 179 5.28 5.93 17.98
C ALA A 179 6.24 7.12 18.16
N PRO A 180 7.52 7.02 17.76
CA PRO A 180 8.40 8.19 17.82
C PRO A 180 7.89 9.23 16.82
N ALA A 181 7.95 10.50 17.22
CA ALA A 181 7.61 11.58 16.31
C ALA A 181 8.54 11.57 15.09
N ARG A 182 7.94 11.64 13.91
CA ARG A 182 8.66 11.57 12.62
C ARG A 182 8.32 12.81 11.79
N PRO A 183 8.85 13.97 12.16
CA PRO A 183 8.52 15.16 11.42
C PRO A 183 9.12 15.10 10.01
N PRO A 184 8.32 15.34 8.96
CA PRO A 184 8.81 15.38 7.60
C PRO A 184 9.66 16.62 7.37
N TYR A 185 10.51 16.56 6.36
CA TYR A 185 11.20 17.74 5.84
C TYR A 185 10.28 18.55 4.93
N ARG A 186 10.28 19.86 5.11
CA ARG A 186 9.47 20.81 4.35
C ARG A 186 10.34 21.95 3.83
N PHE A 187 9.95 22.47 2.67
CA PHE A 187 10.55 23.67 2.11
C PHE A 187 9.59 24.84 2.33
N GLU A 188 9.92 25.70 3.29
CA GLU A 188 9.09 26.84 3.68
C GLU A 188 9.96 28.10 3.74
N ARG A 189 9.44 29.23 3.24
CA ARG A 189 10.13 30.53 3.27
C ARG A 189 11.57 30.48 2.69
N GLY A 190 11.78 29.68 1.65
CA GLY A 190 13.09 29.56 0.99
C GLY A 190 14.10 28.66 1.69
N GLN A 191 13.70 27.94 2.74
CA GLN A 191 14.60 27.09 3.51
C GLN A 191 14.01 25.70 3.74
N TRP A 192 14.87 24.69 3.65
CA TRP A 192 14.56 23.34 4.11
C TRP A 192 14.64 23.29 5.64
N SER A 193 13.56 22.84 6.27
CA SER A 193 13.52 22.60 7.71
C SER A 193 12.82 21.27 7.99
N ARG A 194 13.20 20.65 9.09
CA ARG A 194 12.45 19.53 9.66
C ARG A 194 11.31 20.12 10.46
N ALA A 195 10.07 19.67 10.20
CA ALA A 195 8.93 20.18 10.94
C ALA A 195 9.14 20.01 12.46
N SER A 196 8.76 21.00 13.24
CA SER A 196 8.75 20.89 14.71
C SER A 196 7.55 20.09 15.21
N ASP A 197 6.49 20.06 14.41
CA ASP A 197 5.18 19.62 14.87
C ASP A 197 5.13 18.10 14.90
N HIS A 198 4.88 17.60 16.11
CA HIS A 198 4.46 16.22 16.31
C HIS A 198 3.02 16.12 15.84
N ALA A 199 2.76 15.32 14.81
CA ALA A 199 1.39 14.95 14.49
C ALA A 199 0.74 14.39 15.77
N ALA A 200 -0.46 14.86 16.09
CA ALA A 200 -1.22 14.30 17.20
C ALA A 200 -1.31 12.78 17.00
N PRO A 201 -1.16 11.97 18.05
CA PRO A 201 -1.28 10.52 17.92
C PRO A 201 -2.64 10.20 17.31
N ALA A 202 -2.66 9.25 16.36
CA ALA A 202 -3.89 8.82 15.74
C ALA A 202 -4.87 8.35 16.82
N ALA A 203 -6.16 8.70 16.65
CA ALA A 203 -7.20 8.22 17.55
C ALA A 203 -7.20 6.68 17.55
N PRO A 204 -7.43 6.03 18.71
CA PRO A 204 -7.54 4.59 18.77
C PRO A 204 -8.74 4.12 17.94
N LEU A 205 -8.58 3.01 17.24
CA LEU A 205 -9.69 2.34 16.59
C LEU A 205 -10.38 1.46 17.62
N VAL A 206 -11.66 1.74 17.87
CA VAL A 206 -12.47 1.02 18.85
C VAL A 206 -13.58 0.27 18.12
N VAL A 207 -13.62 -1.04 18.32
CA VAL A 207 -14.69 -1.91 17.83
C VAL A 207 -15.44 -2.44 19.02
N THR A 208 -16.77 -2.39 18.96
CA THR A 208 -17.61 -2.94 20.00
C THR A 208 -18.51 -4.02 19.42
N ALA A 209 -18.99 -4.86 20.32
CA ALA A 209 -20.10 -5.77 20.14
C ALA A 209 -21.27 -5.24 19.28
N THR A 210 -21.61 -3.97 19.44
CA THR A 210 -22.76 -3.33 18.81
C THR A 210 -22.45 -2.80 17.43
N ASP A 211 -21.17 -2.66 17.08
CA ASP A 211 -20.71 -2.28 15.75
C ASP A 211 -19.47 -3.11 15.34
N PRO A 212 -19.66 -4.40 15.02
CA PRO A 212 -18.56 -5.24 14.52
C PRO A 212 -18.05 -4.76 13.15
N SER A 213 -18.85 -3.98 12.41
CA SER A 213 -18.48 -3.47 11.08
C SER A 213 -17.38 -2.40 11.13
N ALA A 214 -17.13 -1.82 12.31
CA ALA A 214 -15.99 -0.94 12.56
C ALA A 214 -14.63 -1.67 12.53
N TRP A 215 -14.61 -3.01 12.47
CA TRP A 215 -13.37 -3.77 12.32
C TRP A 215 -12.72 -3.51 10.95
N PRO A 216 -11.47 -3.00 10.91
CA PRO A 216 -10.85 -2.62 9.67
C PRO A 216 -10.41 -3.86 8.89
N ALA A 217 -10.50 -3.79 7.56
CA ALA A 217 -9.90 -4.81 6.70
C ALA A 217 -8.35 -4.79 6.77
N ARG A 218 -7.78 -3.61 7.07
CA ARG A 218 -6.34 -3.39 7.17
C ARG A 218 -5.99 -2.43 8.30
N VAL A 219 -4.89 -2.73 8.99
CA VAL A 219 -4.20 -1.82 9.90
C VAL A 219 -2.82 -1.48 9.32
N SER A 220 -2.47 -0.21 9.25
CA SER A 220 -1.19 0.24 8.73
C SER A 220 -0.40 1.01 9.78
N LEU A 221 0.89 0.72 9.86
CA LEU A 221 1.83 1.31 10.80
C LEU A 221 3.09 1.78 10.07
N LEU A 222 3.77 2.74 10.67
CA LEU A 222 5.10 3.16 10.26
C LEU A 222 6.12 2.61 11.29
N GLY A 223 7.15 1.90 10.83
CA GLY A 223 8.17 1.27 11.68
C GLY A 223 9.58 1.60 11.23
N GLN A 224 10.57 1.47 12.11
CA GLN A 224 11.97 1.52 11.69
C GLN A 224 12.42 0.16 11.15
N ASP A 225 13.59 0.16 10.50
CA ASP A 225 14.25 -1.07 10.09
C ASP A 225 14.54 -1.99 11.30
N PRO A 226 14.90 -3.27 11.08
CA PRO A 226 15.13 -4.22 12.17
C PRO A 226 16.24 -3.86 13.15
N SER A 227 17.11 -2.88 12.84
CA SER A 227 18.14 -2.38 13.75
C SER A 227 17.63 -1.27 14.69
N GLY A 228 16.48 -0.69 14.37
CA GLY A 228 15.79 0.33 15.16
C GLY A 228 14.61 -0.20 15.95
N HIS A 229 13.66 0.70 16.25
CA HIS A 229 12.43 0.35 16.96
C HIS A 229 11.36 -0.22 16.01
N PRO A 230 10.90 -1.46 16.20
CA PRO A 230 9.84 -2.03 15.38
C PRO A 230 8.54 -1.24 15.56
N ALA A 231 7.65 -1.29 14.57
CA ALA A 231 6.30 -0.78 14.77
C ALA A 231 5.60 -1.62 15.83
N ARG A 232 4.91 -0.96 16.76
CA ARG A 232 4.19 -1.61 17.84
C ARG A 232 2.71 -1.26 17.79
N LEU A 233 1.88 -2.29 17.76
CA LEU A 233 0.42 -2.17 17.85
C LEU A 233 0.00 -2.64 19.23
N ARG A 234 -0.65 -1.77 20.00
CA ARG A 234 -1.32 -2.18 21.23
C ARG A 234 -2.75 -2.59 20.89
N LEU A 235 -3.05 -3.85 21.22
CA LEU A 235 -4.36 -4.47 21.12
C LEU A 235 -4.89 -4.68 22.53
N ARG A 236 -6.05 -4.13 22.86
CA ARG A 236 -6.75 -4.41 24.12
C ARG A 236 -8.06 -5.10 23.82
N LEU A 237 -8.34 -6.16 24.56
CA LEU A 237 -9.55 -6.95 24.41
C LEU A 237 -10.31 -7.00 25.71
N ARG A 238 -11.62 -6.80 25.61
CA ARG A 238 -12.57 -7.05 26.69
C ARG A 238 -13.46 -8.21 26.26
N ALA A 239 -13.44 -9.28 27.05
CA ALA A 239 -14.38 -10.39 26.96
C ALA A 239 -14.96 -10.60 28.37
N GLY A 240 -16.21 -10.23 28.57
CA GLY A 240 -16.90 -10.34 29.87
C GLY A 240 -17.17 -11.79 30.27
N HIS A 241 -17.26 -12.69 29.29
CA HIS A 241 -17.45 -14.11 29.52
C HIS A 241 -16.57 -14.95 28.59
N CYS A 242 -16.10 -16.08 29.11
CA CYS A 242 -15.20 -16.98 28.42
C CYS A 242 -15.57 -18.44 28.73
N CYS A 243 -15.66 -19.29 27.70
CA CYS A 243 -16.03 -20.68 27.89
C CYS A 243 -14.89 -21.54 28.45
N ASP A 244 -13.68 -21.29 27.99
CA ASP A 244 -12.48 -21.98 28.45
C ASP A 244 -11.29 -21.01 28.31
N PRO A 245 -10.76 -20.49 29.42
CA PRO A 245 -9.61 -19.59 29.41
C PRO A 245 -8.34 -20.19 28.78
N ALA A 246 -8.25 -21.52 28.63
CA ALA A 246 -7.13 -22.16 27.92
C ALA A 246 -7.27 -22.05 26.39
N VAL A 247 -8.46 -21.72 25.88
CA VAL A 247 -8.78 -21.70 24.45
C VAL A 247 -9.15 -20.31 23.97
N HIS A 248 -10.02 -19.61 24.70
CA HIS A 248 -10.58 -18.33 24.29
C HIS A 248 -10.42 -17.23 25.34
N PRO A 249 -10.49 -15.95 24.94
CA PRO A 249 -10.31 -15.47 23.57
C PRO A 249 -8.94 -15.85 23.00
N CYS A 250 -8.81 -15.97 21.69
CA CYS A 250 -7.56 -16.31 21.02
C CYS A 250 -7.16 -15.19 20.07
N VAL A 251 -5.90 -14.79 20.12
CA VAL A 251 -5.30 -13.84 19.18
C VAL A 251 -4.15 -14.54 18.49
N VAL A 252 -4.14 -14.52 17.16
CA VAL A 252 -3.08 -15.09 16.34
C VAL A 252 -2.50 -14.01 15.45
N GLN A 253 -1.18 -13.86 15.50
CA GLN A 253 -0.41 -13.00 14.63
C GLN A 253 0.38 -13.87 13.64
N PHE A 254 0.14 -13.66 12.36
CA PHE A 254 0.87 -14.26 11.26
C PHE A 254 1.84 -13.23 10.67
N THR A 255 3.12 -13.57 10.62
CA THR A 255 4.16 -12.76 9.96
C THR A 255 4.95 -13.62 8.97
N ASP A 256 5.82 -12.97 8.20
CA ASP A 256 6.82 -13.64 7.36
C ASP A 256 7.79 -14.53 8.17
N THR A 257 8.00 -14.21 9.45
CA THR A 257 8.89 -14.94 10.35
C THR A 257 8.22 -16.05 11.17
N GLY A 258 6.88 -16.15 11.16
CA GLY A 258 6.18 -17.24 11.85
C GLY A 258 4.79 -16.88 12.39
N LEU A 259 4.33 -17.71 13.32
CA LEU A 259 3.02 -17.60 13.97
C LEU A 259 3.19 -17.44 15.47
N LEU A 260 2.56 -16.41 16.03
CA LEU A 260 2.43 -16.21 17.47
C LEU A 260 0.96 -16.29 17.85
N ALA A 261 0.65 -16.96 18.96
CA ALA A 261 -0.71 -17.11 19.44
C ALA A 261 -0.78 -16.88 20.95
N TRP A 262 -1.80 -16.14 21.39
CA TRP A 262 -2.12 -15.87 22.78
C TRP A 262 -3.55 -16.32 23.06
N ARG A 263 -3.80 -16.81 24.26
CA ARG A 263 -5.12 -17.32 24.65
C ARG A 263 -5.53 -16.84 26.03
N GLY A 264 -6.84 -16.74 26.24
CA GLY A 264 -7.41 -16.45 27.55
C GLY A 264 -7.03 -15.07 28.08
N PRO A 265 -6.74 -14.96 29.38
CA PRO A 265 -6.39 -13.70 30.02
C PRO A 265 -5.18 -13.00 29.40
N GLN A 266 -4.29 -13.74 28.73
CA GLN A 266 -3.11 -13.17 28.07
C GLN A 266 -3.49 -12.20 26.95
N THR A 267 -4.67 -12.36 26.35
CA THR A 267 -5.08 -11.51 25.22
C THR A 267 -5.72 -10.19 25.65
N ALA A 268 -5.93 -9.97 26.97
CA ALA A 268 -6.59 -8.77 27.48
C ALA A 268 -5.84 -7.49 27.06
N GLU A 269 -4.51 -7.56 27.01
CA GLU A 269 -3.66 -6.49 26.52
C GLU A 269 -2.38 -7.09 25.90
N LEU A 270 -2.20 -6.84 24.61
CA LEU A 270 -1.05 -7.29 23.84
C LEU A 270 -0.35 -6.11 23.18
N VAL A 271 0.97 -6.17 23.13
CA VAL A 271 1.80 -5.28 22.30
C VAL A 271 2.44 -6.14 21.23
N LEU A 272 1.88 -6.05 20.03
CA LEU A 272 2.32 -6.79 18.86
C LEU A 272 3.39 -5.97 18.15
N SER A 273 4.50 -6.61 17.78
CA SER A 273 5.64 -5.93 17.14
C SER A 273 5.92 -6.50 15.76
N GLN A 274 6.21 -5.62 14.79
CA GLN A 274 6.82 -6.01 13.52
C GLN A 274 7.75 -4.93 13.00
N PRO A 275 8.96 -5.30 12.56
CA PRO A 275 9.87 -4.35 11.94
C PRO A 275 9.38 -3.95 10.55
N ALA A 276 9.78 -2.77 10.10
CA ALA A 276 9.66 -2.43 8.69
C ALA A 276 10.57 -3.35 7.84
N PRO A 277 10.28 -3.50 6.53
CA PRO A 277 11.17 -4.25 5.65
C PRO A 277 12.57 -3.59 5.62
N LEU A 278 13.60 -4.44 5.50
CA LEU A 278 14.93 -3.96 5.16
C LEU A 278 14.89 -3.45 3.72
N PRO A 279 15.47 -2.28 3.43
CA PRO A 279 15.72 -1.91 2.05
C PRO A 279 16.64 -2.95 1.41
N ASP A 280 16.41 -3.24 0.13
CA ASP A 280 17.29 -4.12 -0.64
C ASP A 280 18.74 -3.63 -0.58
N ALA A 281 19.69 -4.57 -0.53
CA ALA A 281 21.10 -4.21 -0.53
C ALA A 281 21.43 -3.45 -1.82
N PRO A 282 21.99 -2.23 -1.73
CA PRO A 282 22.28 -1.46 -2.91
C PRO A 282 23.41 -2.10 -3.72
N ALA A 283 23.39 -1.88 -5.04
CA ALA A 283 24.52 -2.26 -5.87
C ALA A 283 25.81 -1.60 -5.36
N PRO A 284 26.98 -2.26 -5.47
CA PRO A 284 28.25 -1.68 -5.02
C PRO A 284 28.48 -0.31 -5.66
N ARG A 285 28.75 0.71 -4.83
CA ARG A 285 28.99 2.12 -5.24
C ARG A 285 27.75 2.88 -5.77
N ALA A 286 26.56 2.30 -5.72
CA ALA A 286 25.34 3.05 -6.06
C ALA A 286 25.10 4.17 -5.04
N PRO A 287 24.58 5.34 -5.46
CA PRO A 287 24.19 6.39 -4.54
C PRO A 287 23.15 5.91 -3.54
N GLN A 288 23.28 6.31 -2.28
CA GLN A 288 22.36 5.96 -1.19
C GLN A 288 21.94 7.21 -0.42
N PRO A 289 20.68 7.31 0.04
CA PRO A 289 19.55 6.44 -0.32
C PRO A 289 19.13 6.64 -1.80
N PRO A 290 18.42 5.69 -2.41
CA PRO A 290 17.81 5.87 -3.73
C PRO A 290 16.80 7.01 -3.71
N LEU A 291 16.78 7.83 -4.77
CA LEU A 291 15.99 9.05 -4.79
C LEU A 291 14.49 8.74 -4.85
N ALA A 292 13.69 9.38 -3.98
CA ALA A 292 12.23 9.21 -3.94
C ALA A 292 11.76 7.75 -3.79
N TRP A 293 12.58 6.89 -3.17
CA TRP A 293 12.24 5.51 -2.84
C TRP A 293 12.45 5.24 -1.35
N SER A 294 11.51 4.53 -0.74
CA SER A 294 11.59 4.14 0.68
C SER A 294 11.18 2.70 0.92
N GLY A 295 11.09 1.86 -0.12
CA GLY A 295 10.66 0.47 0.00
C GLY A 295 9.15 0.29 0.16
N GLY A 296 8.69 -0.95 0.00
CA GLY A 296 7.29 -1.34 0.21
C GLY A 296 6.94 -1.63 1.66
N ALA A 297 5.72 -2.12 1.91
CA ALA A 297 5.29 -2.58 3.23
C ALA A 297 5.73 -4.02 3.48
N ARG A 298 5.95 -4.36 4.76
CA ARG A 298 5.92 -5.75 5.22
C ARG A 298 4.52 -6.09 5.67
N PHE A 299 3.98 -7.20 5.18
CA PHE A 299 2.61 -7.64 5.45
C PHE A 299 2.56 -8.75 6.49
N GLY A 300 1.42 -8.85 7.14
CA GLY A 300 1.07 -9.91 8.10
C GLY A 300 -0.43 -9.91 8.31
N ARG A 301 -0.91 -10.82 9.16
CA ARG A 301 -2.34 -10.94 9.47
C ARG A 301 -2.54 -11.06 10.97
N LEU A 302 -3.56 -10.37 11.46
CA LEU A 302 -4.03 -10.48 12.82
C LEU A 302 -5.42 -11.11 12.81
N GLN A 303 -5.56 -12.23 13.51
CA GLN A 303 -6.79 -12.98 13.66
C GLN A 303 -7.20 -12.99 15.13
N LEU A 304 -8.46 -12.68 15.40
CA LEU A 304 -9.06 -12.75 16.72
C LEU A 304 -10.22 -13.74 16.65
N SER A 305 -10.29 -14.64 17.61
CA SER A 305 -11.34 -15.65 17.65
C SER A 305 -11.89 -15.90 19.05
N SER A 306 -13.18 -16.19 19.08
CA SER A 306 -13.98 -16.62 20.22
C SER A 306 -14.96 -17.71 19.74
N CYS A 307 -15.81 -18.23 20.63
CA CYS A 307 -16.92 -19.09 20.20
C CYS A 307 -18.02 -18.32 19.44
N GLY A 308 -18.05 -16.99 19.52
CA GLY A 308 -19.15 -16.18 19.02
C GLY A 308 -20.48 -16.51 19.69
N LEU A 309 -20.46 -16.83 20.99
CA LEU A 309 -21.66 -17.12 21.79
C LEU A 309 -21.91 -15.98 22.77
N ARG A 310 -23.12 -15.43 22.78
CA ARG A 310 -23.44 -14.24 23.57
C ARG A 310 -24.70 -14.42 24.39
N GLU A 311 -24.72 -13.74 25.54
CA GLU A 311 -25.97 -13.49 26.26
C GLU A 311 -26.87 -12.55 25.47
N HIS A 312 -26.29 -11.51 24.87
CA HIS A 312 -27.03 -10.49 24.14
C HIS A 312 -26.37 -10.06 22.83
N GLY A 313 -27.21 -9.69 21.86
CA GLY A 313 -26.81 -9.09 20.59
C GLY A 313 -26.17 -10.07 19.60
N ASP A 314 -25.64 -9.49 18.52
CA ASP A 314 -25.02 -10.24 17.43
C ASP A 314 -23.63 -10.73 17.85
N ALA A 315 -23.25 -11.91 17.36
CA ALA A 315 -21.92 -12.45 17.57
C ALA A 315 -20.89 -11.61 16.82
N VAL A 316 -19.81 -11.23 17.49
CA VAL A 316 -18.61 -10.68 16.83
C VAL A 316 -17.88 -11.82 16.12
N GLY A 317 -17.69 -12.94 16.83
CA GLY A 317 -17.13 -14.16 16.27
C GLY A 317 -15.65 -14.01 15.91
N GLU A 318 -15.30 -14.42 14.69
CA GLU A 318 -13.93 -14.39 14.20
C GLU A 318 -13.68 -13.12 13.39
N LEU A 319 -12.64 -12.37 13.76
CA LEU A 319 -12.23 -11.16 13.08
C LEU A 319 -10.84 -11.35 12.49
N ASN A 320 -10.66 -10.88 11.26
CA ASN A 320 -9.41 -10.93 10.54
C ASN A 320 -9.08 -9.53 10.01
N THR A 321 -7.88 -9.05 10.25
CA THR A 321 -7.36 -7.83 9.60
C THR A 321 -5.98 -8.13 9.04
N ASP A 322 -5.70 -7.64 7.83
CA ASP A 322 -4.32 -7.56 7.39
C ASP A 322 -3.63 -6.46 8.21
N TRP A 323 -2.35 -6.65 8.50
CA TRP A 323 -1.52 -5.58 9.04
C TRP A 323 -0.38 -5.27 8.08
N SER A 324 0.06 -4.03 8.05
CA SER A 324 1.15 -3.62 7.15
C SER A 324 2.05 -2.62 7.85
N VAL A 325 3.36 -2.84 7.74
CA VAL A 325 4.38 -1.97 8.34
C VAL A 325 5.24 -1.39 7.24
N TYR A 326 5.19 -0.07 7.07
CA TYR A 326 5.98 0.68 6.10
C TYR A 326 7.21 1.30 6.77
N PRO A 327 8.32 1.52 6.03
CA PRO A 327 9.48 2.22 6.54
C PRO A 327 9.15 3.66 6.93
N ALA A 328 9.41 4.01 8.19
CA ALA A 328 9.12 5.33 8.75
C ALA A 328 10.15 6.41 8.37
N ALA A 329 11.28 5.99 7.80
CA ALA A 329 12.42 6.87 7.54
C ALA A 329 12.04 8.04 6.63
N GLN A 330 12.37 9.26 7.06
CA GLN A 330 12.27 10.47 6.26
C GLN A 330 13.66 10.82 5.73
N HIS A 331 13.76 10.98 4.42
CA HIS A 331 15.00 11.34 3.76
C HIS A 331 14.95 12.79 3.27
N TRP A 332 16.12 13.42 3.29
CA TRP A 332 16.33 14.72 2.70
C TRP A 332 17.66 14.75 1.97
N MET A 333 17.67 15.37 0.81
CA MET A 333 18.84 15.59 -0.01
C MET A 333 18.87 17.03 -0.45
N LEU A 334 20.03 17.66 -0.37
CA LEU A 334 20.32 18.96 -0.95
C LEU A 334 21.65 18.85 -1.68
N TRP A 335 21.66 19.20 -2.96
CA TRP A 335 22.91 19.36 -3.68
C TRP A 335 23.00 20.72 -4.34
N ARG A 336 24.23 21.17 -4.49
CA ARG A 336 24.61 22.41 -5.16
C ARG A 336 25.71 22.12 -6.17
N ARG A 337 25.57 22.68 -7.38
CA ARG A 337 26.61 22.60 -8.42
C ARG A 337 26.93 23.96 -8.98
N GLU A 338 28.22 24.26 -9.08
CA GLU A 338 28.70 25.48 -9.71
C GLU A 338 28.89 25.28 -11.22
N ALA A 339 28.73 26.36 -11.99
CA ALA A 339 29.00 26.34 -13.41
C ALA A 339 30.50 26.17 -13.68
N ALA A 340 30.86 25.53 -14.80
CA ALA A 340 32.23 25.51 -15.24
C ALA A 340 32.65 26.92 -15.71
N PRO A 341 33.91 27.34 -15.47
CA PRO A 341 34.44 28.52 -16.12
C PRO A 341 34.51 28.30 -17.63
N GLU A 342 34.67 29.39 -18.38
CA GLU A 342 34.95 29.32 -19.81
C GLU A 342 36.21 28.47 -20.05
N ARG A 343 36.13 27.58 -21.03
CA ARG A 343 37.25 26.79 -21.52
C ARG A 343 37.49 27.09 -22.98
N GLN A 344 38.76 27.10 -23.35
CA GLN A 344 39.21 27.23 -24.73
C GLN A 344 39.88 25.93 -25.17
N TRP A 345 39.71 25.59 -26.44
CA TRP A 345 40.33 24.47 -27.13
C TRP A 345 41.04 24.99 -28.37
N SER A 346 42.31 24.63 -28.47
CA SER A 346 43.16 24.77 -29.64
C SER A 346 43.90 23.45 -29.85
N THR A 347 44.62 23.33 -30.96
CA THR A 347 45.44 22.14 -31.26
C THR A 347 46.50 21.82 -30.21
N ASP A 348 46.91 22.82 -29.41
CA ASP A 348 48.00 22.72 -28.43
C ASP A 348 47.51 22.77 -26.97
N THR A 349 46.20 22.72 -26.73
CA THR A 349 45.65 22.90 -25.37
C THR A 349 45.84 21.63 -24.51
N ALA A 350 46.52 21.75 -23.38
CA ALA A 350 46.61 20.69 -22.37
C ALA A 350 45.28 20.54 -21.59
N PRO A 351 44.93 19.32 -21.13
CA PRO A 351 43.72 19.11 -20.34
C PRO A 351 43.83 19.82 -18.97
N PRO A 352 42.77 20.49 -18.52
CA PRO A 352 42.76 21.15 -17.21
C PRO A 352 42.76 20.13 -16.07
N PRO A 353 43.24 20.51 -14.87
CA PRO A 353 43.13 19.64 -13.69
C PRO A 353 41.66 19.46 -13.27
N PRO A 354 41.30 18.29 -12.71
CA PRO A 354 39.96 18.05 -12.19
C PRO A 354 39.66 18.97 -11.00
N VAL A 355 38.50 19.62 -11.01
CA VAL A 355 38.02 20.50 -9.92
C VAL A 355 36.67 20.00 -9.42
N THR A 356 36.55 19.83 -8.10
CA THR A 356 35.27 19.52 -7.46
C THR A 356 34.35 20.73 -7.48
N ARG A 357 33.22 20.63 -8.19
CA ARG A 357 32.20 21.70 -8.34
C ARG A 357 30.84 21.35 -7.75
N ALA A 358 30.74 20.19 -7.10
CA ALA A 358 29.49 19.67 -6.56
C ALA A 358 29.60 19.44 -5.05
N ALA A 359 28.62 19.94 -4.30
CA ALA A 359 28.40 19.62 -2.90
C ALA A 359 27.06 18.91 -2.76
N CYS A 360 26.99 17.88 -1.92
CA CYS A 360 25.76 17.14 -1.64
C CYS A 360 25.70 16.82 -0.15
N ILE A 361 24.54 17.07 0.44
CA ILE A 361 24.15 16.71 1.80
C ILE A 361 22.99 15.75 1.69
N VAL A 362 23.09 14.65 2.43
CA VAL A 362 22.04 13.64 2.53
C VAL A 362 21.77 13.38 4.00
N GLU A 363 20.51 13.35 4.38
CA GLU A 363 20.06 13.05 5.73
C GLU A 363 18.95 12.01 5.74
N ARG A 364 18.91 11.24 6.84
CA ARG A 364 17.83 10.32 7.21
C ARG A 364 17.43 10.60 8.65
N ASP A 365 16.19 11.01 8.87
CA ASP A 365 15.63 11.33 10.19
C ASP A 365 16.47 12.31 11.03
N GLY A 366 17.15 13.26 10.38
CA GLY A 366 18.06 14.24 11.00
C GLY A 366 19.49 13.76 11.19
N GLN A 367 19.82 12.52 10.80
CA GLN A 367 21.18 12.00 10.81
C GLN A 367 21.80 12.13 9.41
N ARG A 368 23.00 12.71 9.33
CA ARG A 368 23.75 12.79 8.07
C ARG A 368 24.21 11.42 7.61
N LEU A 369 24.01 11.14 6.33
CA LEU A 369 24.50 9.96 5.64
C LEU A 369 25.73 10.28 4.80
N ASP A 370 26.47 9.24 4.40
CA ASP A 370 27.57 9.39 3.44
C ASP A 370 27.02 9.79 2.06
N ALA A 371 27.50 10.93 1.56
CA ALA A 371 27.11 11.50 0.27
C ALA A 371 28.18 11.31 -0.82
N ALA A 372 29.27 10.58 -0.56
CA ALA A 372 30.41 10.46 -1.49
C ALA A 372 30.01 9.93 -2.87
N ALA A 373 29.16 8.89 -2.92
CA ALA A 373 28.67 8.34 -4.19
C ALA A 373 27.79 9.35 -4.97
N TRP A 374 26.98 10.14 -4.26
CA TRP A 374 26.20 11.22 -4.87
C TRP A 374 27.11 12.32 -5.43
N GLN A 375 28.11 12.75 -4.66
CA GLN A 375 29.07 13.76 -5.10
C GLN A 375 29.88 13.30 -6.31
N ALA A 376 30.37 12.06 -6.31
CA ALA A 376 31.07 11.46 -7.44
C ALA A 376 30.18 11.37 -8.69
N GLY A 377 28.92 10.97 -8.53
CA GLY A 377 27.95 10.92 -9.62
C GLY A 377 27.68 12.30 -10.24
N LEU A 378 27.55 13.34 -9.41
CA LEU A 378 27.37 14.72 -9.86
C LEU A 378 28.62 15.27 -10.56
N GLN A 379 29.82 14.88 -10.13
CA GLN A 379 31.08 15.22 -10.82
C GLN A 379 31.24 14.50 -12.16
N ALA A 380 30.69 13.28 -12.28
CA ALA A 380 30.72 12.53 -13.53
C ALA A 380 29.96 13.24 -14.67
N LEU A 381 28.96 14.07 -14.35
CA LEU A 381 28.29 14.92 -15.33
C LEU A 381 29.25 15.94 -15.95
N ASP A 382 30.10 16.58 -15.13
CA ASP A 382 31.11 17.53 -15.62
C ASP A 382 32.12 16.84 -16.54
N ALA A 383 32.61 15.66 -16.12
CA ALA A 383 33.54 14.87 -16.92
C ALA A 383 32.93 14.42 -18.26
N GLN A 384 31.66 13.99 -18.28
CA GLN A 384 30.99 13.62 -19.53
C GLN A 384 30.78 14.81 -20.46
N LEU A 385 30.39 15.96 -19.92
CA LEU A 385 30.20 17.18 -20.71
C LEU A 385 31.52 17.67 -21.32
N GLU A 386 32.59 17.63 -20.54
CA GLU A 386 33.94 17.94 -20.98
C GLU A 386 34.39 17.03 -22.13
N GLN A 387 34.24 15.71 -21.97
CA GLN A 387 34.53 14.74 -23.04
C GLN A 387 33.64 14.96 -24.27
N GLY A 388 32.38 15.35 -24.07
CA GLY A 388 31.45 15.70 -25.15
C GLY A 388 31.92 16.90 -25.97
N LEU A 389 32.38 17.96 -25.30
CA LEU A 389 32.94 19.14 -25.95
C LEU A 389 34.26 18.84 -26.65
N GLU A 390 35.13 18.00 -26.10
CA GLU A 390 36.34 17.55 -26.78
C GLU A 390 36.05 16.75 -28.06
N ARG A 391 35.03 15.87 -28.04
CA ARG A 391 34.55 15.18 -29.25
C ARG A 391 33.98 16.17 -30.27
N LEU A 392 33.24 17.17 -29.81
CA LEU A 392 32.69 18.22 -30.66
C LEU A 392 33.78 19.02 -31.37
N PHE A 393 34.82 19.45 -30.63
CA PHE A 393 35.97 20.13 -31.21
C PHE A 393 36.70 19.25 -32.22
N THR A 394 36.90 17.97 -31.91
CA THR A 394 37.51 17.01 -32.84
C THR A 394 36.72 16.89 -34.14
N ALA A 395 35.38 16.87 -34.07
CA ALA A 395 34.53 16.85 -35.26
C ALA A 395 34.61 18.17 -36.05
N TRP A 396 34.66 19.32 -35.38
CA TRP A 396 34.86 20.63 -36.03
C TRP A 396 36.15 20.67 -36.85
N CYS A 397 37.25 20.15 -36.29
CA CYS A 397 38.53 20.08 -37.01
C CYS A 397 38.47 19.17 -38.24
N ARG A 398 37.78 18.01 -38.14
CA ARG A 398 37.83 16.96 -39.16
C ARG A 398 36.81 17.13 -40.29
N GLU A 399 35.56 17.43 -39.96
CA GLU A 399 34.44 17.37 -40.91
C GLU A 399 34.46 18.52 -41.90
N ALA A 400 34.82 19.72 -41.43
CA ALA A 400 34.81 20.91 -42.26
C ALA A 400 36.20 21.26 -42.84
N GLY A 401 37.27 20.57 -42.43
CA GLY A 401 38.63 20.80 -42.94
C GLY A 401 39.17 22.20 -42.65
N PHE A 402 38.86 22.75 -41.47
CA PHE A 402 39.33 24.08 -41.08
C PHE A 402 40.83 24.08 -40.75
N GLU A 403 41.50 25.11 -41.23
CA GLU A 403 42.82 25.54 -40.76
C GLU A 403 42.64 26.39 -39.48
N GLN A 404 43.58 26.25 -38.54
CA GLN A 404 43.58 26.96 -37.25
C GLN A 404 42.25 26.87 -36.48
N PRO A 405 41.70 25.67 -36.25
CA PRO A 405 40.43 25.51 -35.54
C PRO A 405 40.58 25.95 -34.09
N GLN A 406 39.61 26.73 -33.61
CA GLN A 406 39.50 27.16 -32.22
C GLN A 406 38.07 26.92 -31.73
N MET A 407 37.93 26.60 -30.44
CA MET A 407 36.63 26.55 -29.79
C MET A 407 36.72 27.17 -28.41
N ALA A 408 35.71 27.94 -28.02
CA ALA A 408 35.50 28.42 -26.67
C ALA A 408 34.09 28.01 -26.21
N ALA A 409 33.97 27.52 -24.98
CA ALA A 409 32.69 27.15 -24.40
C ALA A 409 32.59 27.58 -22.94
N GLU A 410 31.45 28.16 -22.56
CA GLU A 410 31.04 28.35 -21.16
C GLU A 410 29.81 27.48 -20.87
N PRO A 411 30.02 26.22 -20.44
CA PRO A 411 28.93 25.29 -20.21
C PRO A 411 28.46 25.29 -18.73
N ALA A 412 27.15 25.27 -18.53
CA ALA A 412 26.52 24.96 -17.25
C ALA A 412 25.33 24.05 -17.51
N VAL A 413 25.31 22.85 -16.92
CA VAL A 413 24.23 21.87 -17.10
C VAL A 413 23.82 21.40 -15.72
N LEU A 414 22.56 21.55 -15.34
CA LEU A 414 22.08 21.28 -13.97
C LEU A 414 22.97 21.96 -12.90
N SER A 415 23.30 23.23 -13.10
CA SER A 415 24.05 24.06 -12.15
C SER A 415 23.09 24.92 -11.33
N GLY A 416 23.34 25.08 -10.03
CA GLY A 416 22.43 25.73 -9.08
C GLY A 416 22.17 24.84 -7.86
N ASP A 417 21.02 25.05 -7.22
CA ASP A 417 20.61 24.33 -6.02
C ASP A 417 19.38 23.46 -6.30
N ALA A 418 19.38 22.24 -5.76
CA ALA A 418 18.20 21.38 -5.76
C ALA A 418 18.08 20.58 -4.47
N GLY A 419 16.86 20.56 -3.93
CA GLY A 419 16.52 19.78 -2.76
C GLY A 419 15.35 18.84 -3.00
N LEU A 420 15.41 17.64 -2.43
CA LEU A 420 14.29 16.71 -2.36
C LEU A 420 14.14 16.16 -0.95
N ALA A 421 12.90 15.94 -0.54
CA ALA A 421 12.55 15.22 0.67
C ALA A 421 11.52 14.14 0.36
N TRP A 422 11.64 12.96 0.95
CA TRP A 422 10.68 11.89 0.73
C TRP A 422 10.58 10.92 1.89
N GLY A 423 9.46 10.19 1.94
CA GLY A 423 9.19 9.15 2.92
C GLY A 423 7.71 8.83 3.03
N TRP A 424 7.39 7.75 3.74
CA TRP A 424 6.01 7.38 4.04
C TRP A 424 5.43 8.28 5.13
N GLN A 425 4.16 8.64 4.98
CA GLN A 425 3.39 9.43 5.94
C GLN A 425 2.12 8.70 6.32
N ALA A 426 1.70 8.85 7.59
CA ALA A 426 0.44 8.30 8.06
C ALA A 426 -0.74 8.88 7.26
N ALA A 427 -1.74 8.05 7.02
CA ALA A 427 -2.95 8.45 6.33
C ALA A 427 -3.83 9.33 7.24
N ALA A 428 -4.72 10.13 6.65
CA ALA A 428 -5.68 10.94 7.40
C ALA A 428 -6.65 10.07 8.23
N GLU A 429 -6.94 8.86 7.74
CA GLU A 429 -7.78 7.85 8.40
C GLU A 429 -7.04 7.10 9.54
N GLY A 430 -5.80 7.51 9.86
CA GLY A 430 -4.99 6.90 10.91
C GLY A 430 -4.65 5.44 10.60
N LEU A 431 -4.84 4.57 11.59
CA LEU A 431 -4.49 3.14 11.50
C LEU A 431 -5.24 2.39 10.39
N ALA A 432 -6.46 2.79 10.06
CA ALA A 432 -7.28 2.11 9.05
C ALA A 432 -6.88 2.52 7.61
N GLY A 433 -6.17 3.63 7.44
CA GLY A 433 -5.76 4.15 6.15
C GLY A 433 -4.48 3.48 5.63
N THR A 434 -4.25 3.58 4.32
CA THR A 434 -2.96 3.19 3.71
C THR A 434 -2.03 4.42 3.73
N PRO A 435 -0.82 4.31 4.32
CA PRO A 435 0.18 5.38 4.31
C PRO A 435 0.45 5.89 2.90
N GLN A 436 0.76 7.17 2.79
CA GLN A 436 1.05 7.81 1.52
C GLN A 436 2.55 8.06 1.39
N HIS A 437 3.12 7.77 0.23
CA HIS A 437 4.52 8.09 -0.05
C HIS A 437 4.60 9.52 -0.56
N ARG A 438 5.15 10.42 0.27
CA ARG A 438 5.31 11.83 -0.07
C ARG A 438 6.68 12.06 -0.68
N VAL A 439 6.73 12.89 -1.73
CA VAL A 439 7.93 13.47 -2.29
C VAL A 439 7.72 14.96 -2.44
N ALA A 440 8.60 15.75 -1.86
CA ALA A 440 8.64 17.21 -2.04
C ALA A 440 9.97 17.58 -2.68
N GLY A 441 9.94 18.57 -3.56
CA GLY A 441 11.14 19.04 -4.25
C GLY A 441 11.13 20.54 -4.47
N GLN A 442 12.33 21.10 -4.54
CA GLN A 442 12.58 22.46 -4.94
C GLN A 442 13.82 22.47 -5.85
N LEU A 443 13.67 23.10 -7.02
CA LEU A 443 14.70 23.27 -8.04
C LEU A 443 14.87 24.76 -8.29
N ASP A 444 16.09 25.26 -8.18
CA ASP A 444 16.52 26.52 -8.78
C ASP A 444 17.80 26.27 -9.56
N LEU A 445 17.63 25.71 -10.76
CA LEU A 445 18.70 25.24 -11.60
C LEU A 445 18.76 26.01 -12.91
N VAL A 446 19.98 26.19 -13.41
CA VAL A 446 20.27 26.36 -14.82
C VAL A 446 20.28 24.96 -15.44
N ALA A 447 19.20 24.62 -16.14
CA ALA A 447 19.06 23.33 -16.81
C ALA A 447 20.15 23.15 -17.87
N ALA A 448 20.31 24.16 -18.74
CA ALA A 448 21.44 24.31 -19.63
C ALA A 448 21.73 25.78 -19.90
N ARG A 449 22.99 26.19 -19.74
CA ARG A 449 23.56 27.42 -20.30
C ARG A 449 24.76 27.01 -21.13
N LEU A 450 24.81 27.47 -22.37
CA LEU A 450 25.93 27.21 -23.25
C LEU A 450 26.18 28.45 -24.08
N SER A 451 27.35 29.05 -23.88
CA SER A 451 27.96 30.00 -24.81
C SER A 451 29.07 29.25 -25.53
N LEU A 452 28.80 28.78 -26.74
CA LEU A 452 29.73 28.01 -27.57
C LEU A 452 30.11 28.85 -28.78
N ARG A 453 31.41 28.91 -29.07
CA ARG A 453 31.98 29.59 -30.23
C ARG A 453 33.00 28.66 -30.86
N LEU A 454 32.77 28.27 -32.11
CA LEU A 454 33.74 27.57 -32.93
C LEU A 454 34.19 28.50 -34.04
N SER A 455 35.48 28.54 -34.30
CA SER A 455 36.05 29.31 -35.40
C SER A 455 37.12 28.51 -36.13
N GLY A 456 37.35 28.87 -37.38
CA GLY A 456 38.37 28.27 -38.22
C GLY A 456 38.45 28.98 -39.56
N GLN A 457 39.58 28.86 -40.22
CA GLN A 457 39.79 29.34 -41.58
C GLN A 457 39.54 28.22 -42.56
N LEU A 458 38.77 28.48 -43.62
CA LEU A 458 38.49 27.50 -44.66
C LEU A 458 38.99 28.03 -46.00
N ALA A 459 39.94 27.30 -46.57
CA ALA A 459 40.31 27.40 -47.97
C ALA A 459 39.39 26.48 -48.79
N LEU A 460 38.49 27.08 -49.60
CA LEU A 460 37.56 26.33 -50.45
C LEU A 460 37.55 26.92 -51.85
N SER A 461 37.91 26.10 -52.85
CA SER A 461 37.88 26.47 -54.28
C SER A 461 38.61 27.78 -54.60
N GLY A 462 39.72 28.07 -53.92
CA GLY A 462 40.51 29.29 -54.09
C GLY A 462 40.05 30.50 -53.27
N SER A 463 38.92 30.38 -52.56
CA SER A 463 38.47 31.39 -51.58
C SER A 463 39.00 31.06 -50.20
N LEU A 464 39.48 32.09 -49.48
CA LEU A 464 39.81 32.00 -48.07
C LEU A 464 38.72 32.72 -47.26
N SER A 465 38.20 32.05 -46.23
CA SER A 465 37.13 32.60 -45.41
C SER A 465 37.28 32.22 -43.94
N GLN A 466 36.93 33.15 -43.06
CA GLN A 466 36.87 32.92 -41.63
C GLN A 466 35.44 32.55 -41.26
N TRP A 467 35.28 31.37 -40.68
CA TRP A 467 33.98 30.87 -40.24
C TRP A 467 33.88 31.00 -38.72
N ARG A 468 32.70 31.38 -38.24
CA ARG A 468 32.34 31.39 -36.82
C ARG A 468 30.96 30.78 -36.65
N LEU A 469 30.90 29.62 -36.01
CA LEU A 469 29.65 29.00 -35.58
C LEU A 469 29.47 29.27 -34.09
N HIS A 470 28.34 29.85 -33.69
CA HIS A 470 28.09 30.11 -32.28
C HIS A 470 26.67 29.74 -31.85
N CYS A 471 26.52 29.33 -30.59
CA CYS A 471 25.24 29.33 -29.91
C CYS A 471 25.40 29.96 -28.53
N ALA A 472 24.42 30.76 -28.13
CA ALA A 472 24.36 31.35 -26.81
C ALA A 472 22.92 31.27 -26.30
N GLY A 473 22.73 30.70 -25.11
CA GLY A 473 21.43 30.70 -24.48
C GLY A 473 21.43 30.02 -23.12
N GLN A 474 20.33 30.21 -22.41
CA GLN A 474 20.11 29.69 -21.07
C GLN A 474 18.66 29.20 -20.95
N VAL A 475 18.50 27.99 -20.44
CA VAL A 475 17.21 27.37 -20.13
C VAL A 475 17.17 27.15 -18.61
N PRO A 476 16.28 27.85 -17.87
CA PRO A 476 16.09 27.62 -16.44
C PRO A 476 15.26 26.35 -16.20
N LEU A 477 15.50 25.69 -15.07
CA LEU A 477 14.66 24.64 -14.52
C LEU A 477 14.29 25.04 -13.08
N ARG A 478 13.08 25.58 -12.93
CA ARG A 478 12.53 26.06 -11.66
C ARG A 478 11.22 25.34 -11.38
N ALA A 479 11.17 24.64 -10.27
CA ALA A 479 9.98 23.93 -9.85
C ALA A 479 9.97 23.78 -8.33
N GLN A 480 8.78 23.80 -7.76
CA GLN A 480 8.54 23.50 -6.36
C GLN A 480 7.27 22.66 -6.28
N TRP A 481 7.33 21.51 -5.61
CA TRP A 481 6.19 20.60 -5.50
C TRP A 481 6.17 19.86 -4.18
N ASP A 482 5.00 19.31 -3.88
CA ASP A 482 4.74 18.40 -2.77
C ASP A 482 3.67 17.41 -3.21
N THR A 483 3.97 16.11 -3.24
CA THR A 483 3.04 15.07 -3.68
C THR A 483 2.11 14.56 -2.57
N SER A 484 2.00 15.25 -1.44
CA SER A 484 1.04 14.91 -0.38
C SER A 484 -0.37 14.74 -0.97
N GLY A 485 -0.94 13.52 -0.91
CA GLY A 485 -2.26 13.20 -1.49
C GLY A 485 -2.31 13.03 -3.01
N GLY A 486 -1.17 12.93 -3.70
CA GLY A 486 -1.07 12.99 -5.17
C GLY A 486 -0.36 11.82 -5.85
N SER A 487 0.02 12.03 -7.11
CA SER A 487 0.69 11.04 -7.97
C SER A 487 2.10 10.67 -7.46
N PRO A 488 2.52 9.40 -7.59
CA PRO A 488 3.90 8.97 -7.26
C PRO A 488 4.94 9.38 -8.32
N LEU A 489 4.51 10.01 -9.42
CA LEU A 489 5.38 10.45 -10.51
C LEU A 489 5.90 11.87 -10.24
N PRO A 490 7.13 12.19 -10.70
CA PRO A 490 7.62 13.55 -10.64
C PRO A 490 6.73 14.42 -11.53
N PRO A 491 6.46 15.67 -11.12
CA PRO A 491 5.58 16.52 -11.88
C PRO A 491 6.26 16.97 -13.20
N PRO A 492 5.49 17.28 -14.26
CA PRO A 492 6.07 17.65 -15.56
C PRO A 492 7.05 18.82 -15.48
N GLU A 493 6.82 19.79 -14.59
CA GLU A 493 7.70 20.94 -14.35
C GLU A 493 9.08 20.58 -13.78
N ALA A 494 9.26 19.35 -13.26
CA ALA A 494 10.58 18.85 -12.84
C ALA A 494 11.47 18.46 -14.03
N GLN A 495 11.02 18.66 -15.28
CA GLN A 495 11.76 18.39 -16.50
C GLN A 495 11.64 19.56 -17.48
N VAL A 496 12.68 19.77 -18.29
CA VAL A 496 12.66 20.81 -19.33
C VAL A 496 13.34 20.33 -20.60
N ALA A 497 12.75 20.68 -21.75
CA ALA A 497 13.37 20.49 -23.06
C ALA A 497 14.30 21.66 -23.39
N ILE A 498 15.43 21.36 -24.03
CA ILE A 498 16.47 22.32 -24.35
C ILE A 498 16.58 22.41 -25.87
N ARG A 499 16.61 23.65 -26.38
CA ARG A 499 16.95 23.94 -27.78
C ARG A 499 17.69 25.27 -27.85
N LEU A 500 18.97 25.22 -28.23
CA LEU A 500 19.84 26.37 -28.42
C LEU A 500 20.27 26.41 -29.90
N PRO A 501 19.63 27.25 -30.73
CA PRO A 501 19.95 27.35 -32.15
C PRO A 501 21.42 27.77 -32.38
N LEU A 502 22.03 27.19 -33.40
CA LEU A 502 23.36 27.61 -33.87
C LEU A 502 23.20 28.73 -34.90
N VAL A 503 24.14 29.66 -34.90
CA VAL A 503 24.22 30.78 -35.84
C VAL A 503 25.59 30.76 -36.50
N LEU A 504 25.58 30.79 -37.82
CA LEU A 504 26.78 30.84 -38.63
C LEU A 504 27.07 32.29 -39.05
N GLN A 505 28.31 32.72 -38.88
CA GLN A 505 28.86 33.95 -39.42
C GLN A 505 30.07 33.59 -40.28
N VAL A 506 30.18 34.26 -41.43
CA VAL A 506 31.26 34.00 -42.38
C VAL A 506 31.81 35.34 -42.86
N ASP A 507 33.09 35.56 -42.60
CA ASP A 507 33.85 36.71 -43.08
C ASP A 507 34.74 36.25 -44.24
N VAL A 508 34.51 36.77 -45.44
CA VAL A 508 35.24 36.35 -46.65
C VAL A 508 36.44 37.27 -46.88
N ALA A 509 37.62 36.69 -47.09
CA ALA A 509 38.79 37.43 -47.53
C ALA A 509 38.79 37.49 -49.06
N ALA A 510 38.92 38.70 -49.62
CA ALA A 510 39.08 38.87 -51.06
C ALA A 510 40.44 38.30 -51.50
N THR A 511 40.42 37.37 -52.44
CA THR A 511 41.60 36.83 -53.12
C THR A 511 41.45 37.05 -54.63
N ASP A 512 42.54 36.93 -55.40
CA ASP A 512 42.52 37.09 -56.86
C ASP A 512 41.74 35.96 -57.59
N GLY A 513 41.20 34.98 -56.86
CA GLY A 513 40.47 33.81 -57.35
C GLY A 513 38.95 33.84 -57.10
N ALA A 514 38.31 32.67 -57.07
CA ALA A 514 36.89 32.56 -56.74
C ALA A 514 36.61 33.11 -55.32
N CYS A 515 35.47 33.80 -55.16
CA CYS A 515 35.10 34.46 -53.91
C CYS A 515 33.79 33.87 -53.39
N MET A 516 33.77 33.42 -52.14
CA MET A 516 32.51 33.08 -51.49
C MET A 516 31.66 34.35 -51.33
N VAL A 517 30.41 34.28 -51.80
CA VAL A 517 29.49 35.42 -51.79
C VAL A 517 28.63 35.43 -50.52
N ASP A 518 28.22 34.23 -50.08
CA ASP A 518 27.32 34.07 -48.96
C ASP A 518 27.40 32.64 -48.40
N ALA A 519 27.11 32.49 -47.12
CA ALA A 519 26.92 31.22 -46.45
C ALA A 519 25.79 31.36 -45.42
N SER A 520 24.72 30.59 -45.62
CA SER A 520 23.61 30.54 -44.67
C SER A 520 23.54 29.19 -43.99
N LEU A 521 23.29 29.19 -42.68
CA LEU A 521 23.00 27.96 -41.95
C LEU A 521 21.61 27.47 -42.37
N VAL A 522 21.52 26.21 -42.79
CA VAL A 522 20.25 25.62 -43.24
C VAL A 522 19.49 24.95 -42.09
N ALA A 523 20.21 24.38 -41.11
CA ALA A 523 19.64 23.80 -39.88
C ALA A 523 20.74 23.49 -38.85
N GLY A 524 20.40 23.48 -37.56
CA GLY A 524 21.27 23.02 -36.47
C GLY A 524 20.98 23.68 -35.12
N ALA A 525 20.96 22.90 -34.06
CA ALA A 525 20.84 23.37 -32.68
C ALA A 525 21.51 22.39 -31.71
N VAL A 526 21.88 22.89 -30.53
CA VAL A 526 22.10 22.02 -29.37
C VAL A 526 20.75 21.72 -28.75
N VAL A 527 20.37 20.45 -28.70
CA VAL A 527 19.08 19.97 -28.22
C VAL A 527 19.23 19.02 -27.07
N GLY A 528 18.18 18.88 -26.26
CA GLY A 528 18.26 17.96 -25.14
C GLY A 528 17.07 18.02 -24.20
N GLN A 529 17.25 17.36 -23.07
CA GLN A 529 16.31 17.37 -21.96
C GLN A 529 17.05 17.06 -20.66
N CYS A 530 16.67 17.70 -19.58
CA CYS A 530 17.19 17.38 -18.25
C CYS A 530 16.13 17.59 -17.17
N GLY A 531 16.38 17.02 -15.99
CA GLY A 531 15.53 17.18 -14.82
C GLY A 531 15.45 15.89 -14.01
N VAL A 532 14.28 15.65 -13.42
CA VAL A 532 13.98 14.44 -12.63
C VAL A 532 12.95 13.59 -13.36
N ARG A 533 13.19 12.28 -13.43
CA ARG A 533 12.25 11.31 -14.03
C ARG A 533 12.17 10.03 -13.20
N PRO A 534 11.13 9.20 -13.35
CA PRO A 534 11.11 7.86 -12.79
C PRO A 534 12.30 7.03 -13.30
N ARG A 535 12.82 6.14 -12.46
CA ARG A 535 13.82 5.16 -12.89
C ARG A 535 13.15 4.09 -13.78
N PRO A 536 13.86 3.55 -14.79
CA PRO A 536 13.32 2.51 -15.66
C PRO A 536 12.96 1.20 -14.92
N ASP A 537 13.60 0.94 -13.79
CA ASP A 537 13.32 -0.22 -12.92
C ASP A 537 12.14 -0.02 -11.96
N GLY A 538 11.55 1.18 -11.93
CA GLY A 538 10.45 1.55 -11.04
C GLY A 538 10.86 1.84 -9.59
N MET A 539 12.14 1.77 -9.24
CA MET A 539 12.63 1.94 -7.86
C MET A 539 12.94 3.41 -7.52
N GLY A 540 11.93 4.27 -7.64
CA GLY A 540 12.04 5.70 -7.35
C GLY A 540 12.40 6.54 -8.57
N TRP A 541 13.10 7.65 -8.34
CA TRP A 541 13.41 8.67 -9.35
C TRP A 541 14.91 8.76 -9.61
N GLN A 542 15.28 9.44 -10.68
CA GLN A 542 16.67 9.75 -11.00
C GLN A 542 16.76 11.13 -11.62
N TRP A 543 17.88 11.79 -11.35
CA TRP A 543 18.33 12.92 -12.15
C TRP A 543 18.77 12.43 -13.52
N PHE A 544 18.56 13.24 -14.54
CA PHE A 544 19.11 12.98 -15.85
C PHE A 544 19.44 14.27 -16.61
N ALA A 545 20.41 14.18 -17.50
CA ALA A 545 20.77 15.20 -18.45
C ALA A 545 21.14 14.56 -19.78
N ARG A 546 20.49 15.01 -20.85
CA ARG A 546 20.76 14.62 -22.23
C ARG A 546 20.99 15.86 -23.05
N LEU A 547 22.15 15.95 -23.69
CA LEU A 547 22.49 17.02 -24.62
C LEU A 547 23.09 16.41 -25.88
N ALA A 548 22.67 16.91 -27.02
CA ALA A 548 23.14 16.49 -28.32
C ALA A 548 23.23 17.70 -29.26
N VAL A 549 24.04 17.58 -30.30
CA VAL A 549 24.12 18.50 -31.41
C VAL A 549 23.33 17.88 -32.57
N GLU A 550 22.35 18.62 -33.11
CA GLU A 550 21.72 18.29 -34.39
C GLU A 550 22.74 18.45 -35.53
N PRO A 551 22.62 17.70 -36.64
CA PRO A 551 23.53 17.86 -37.76
C PRO A 551 23.49 19.31 -38.29
N VAL A 552 24.67 19.90 -38.45
CA VAL A 552 24.83 21.30 -38.85
C VAL A 552 25.34 21.35 -40.27
N GLN A 553 24.60 22.02 -41.15
CA GLN A 553 24.96 22.18 -42.55
C GLN A 553 24.83 23.63 -43.00
N ALA A 554 25.81 24.08 -43.77
CA ALA A 554 25.78 25.38 -44.43
C ALA A 554 25.52 25.22 -45.93
N LEU A 555 24.72 26.14 -46.48
CA LEU A 555 24.62 26.33 -47.93
C LEU A 555 25.53 27.48 -48.32
N CYS A 556 26.62 27.17 -49.01
CA CYS A 556 27.60 28.13 -49.49
C CYS A 556 27.26 28.53 -50.92
N ARG A 557 27.40 29.81 -51.23
CA ARG A 557 27.37 30.35 -52.60
C ARG A 557 28.74 30.90 -52.94
N ILE A 558 29.35 30.40 -54.00
CA ILE A 558 30.67 30.81 -54.47
C ILE A 558 30.51 31.46 -55.83
N SER A 559 31.09 32.64 -56.02
CA SER A 559 31.22 33.28 -57.33
C SER A 559 32.59 32.94 -57.89
N ASP A 560 32.58 32.08 -58.89
CA ASP A 560 33.77 31.70 -59.65
C ASP A 560 33.85 32.57 -60.93
N PRO A 561 35.00 33.20 -61.22
CA PRO A 561 35.13 34.07 -62.40
C PRO A 561 34.98 33.32 -63.74
N LEU A 562 35.16 32.00 -63.77
CA LEU A 562 35.05 31.16 -64.95
C LEU A 562 33.71 30.40 -65.00
N LEU A 563 33.23 29.92 -63.85
CA LEU A 563 32.04 29.05 -63.75
C LEU A 563 30.76 29.76 -63.30
N GLY A 564 30.85 31.05 -62.92
CA GLY A 564 29.72 31.81 -62.40
C GLY A 564 29.36 31.42 -60.96
N GLN A 565 28.07 31.49 -60.59
CA GLN A 565 27.63 31.17 -59.24
C GLN A 565 27.44 29.67 -59.04
N LEU A 566 28.17 29.10 -58.07
CA LEU A 566 28.05 27.71 -57.65
C LEU A 566 27.42 27.62 -56.26
N GLN A 567 26.62 26.57 -56.02
CA GLN A 567 26.00 26.30 -54.71
C GLN A 567 26.47 24.97 -54.14
N TRP A 568 26.89 24.97 -52.88
CA TRP A 568 27.49 23.81 -52.22
C TRP A 568 26.86 23.61 -50.85
N ARG A 569 26.52 22.37 -50.50
CA ARG A 569 26.14 22.00 -49.13
C ARG A 569 27.37 21.48 -48.41
N ARG A 570 27.75 22.13 -47.31
CA ARG A 570 28.91 21.77 -46.50
C ARG A 570 28.43 21.23 -45.15
N PRO A 571 28.74 19.98 -44.78
CA PRO A 571 28.58 19.53 -43.41
C PRO A 571 29.58 20.29 -42.52
N LEU A 572 29.09 20.87 -41.42
CA LEU A 572 29.92 21.56 -40.44
C LEU A 572 30.12 20.71 -39.19
N LEU A 573 29.04 20.09 -38.69
CA LEU A 573 29.06 19.19 -37.54
C LEU A 573 28.09 18.03 -37.77
N PRO A 574 28.45 16.80 -37.35
CA PRO A 574 27.56 15.65 -37.41
C PRO A 574 26.57 15.67 -36.23
N ALA A 575 25.53 14.85 -36.33
CA ALA A 575 24.69 14.56 -35.18
C ALA A 575 25.52 13.83 -34.09
N MET A 576 25.53 14.34 -32.86
CA MET A 576 26.34 13.73 -31.80
C MET A 576 25.79 13.97 -30.39
N THR A 577 26.00 12.99 -29.51
CA THR A 577 25.70 13.12 -28.07
C THR A 577 26.85 13.83 -27.36
N LEU A 578 26.52 14.94 -26.70
CA LEU A 578 27.43 15.63 -25.79
C LEU A 578 27.37 15.00 -24.40
N VAL A 579 26.16 14.76 -23.88
CA VAL A 579 25.90 14.19 -22.54
C VAL A 579 24.75 13.19 -22.62
N ASP A 580 24.90 12.03 -21.98
CA ASP A 580 23.79 11.13 -21.62
C ASP A 580 24.06 10.57 -20.22
N TRP A 581 23.59 11.32 -19.23
CA TRP A 581 23.90 11.10 -17.83
C TRP A 581 22.63 10.86 -17.03
N SER A 582 22.72 9.97 -16.04
CA SER A 582 21.67 9.76 -15.05
C SER A 582 22.26 9.39 -13.69
N LEU A 583 21.57 9.80 -12.62
CA LEU A 583 21.98 9.55 -11.24
C LEU A 583 20.76 9.39 -10.32
N GLY A 584 20.63 8.25 -9.65
CA GLY A 584 19.67 8.02 -8.56
C GLY A 584 19.27 6.58 -8.36
#